data_AF-A0A9E1U3Q2-F1
#
_entry.id   AF-A0A9E1U3Q2-F1
#
_cell.length_a   1.000
_cell.length_b   1.000
_cell.length_c   1.000
_cell.angle_alpha   90.00
_cell.angle_beta   90.00
_cell.angle_gamma   90.00
#
_symmetry.space_group_name_H-M   'P 1'
#
loop_
_entity.id
_entity.type
_entity.pdbx_description
1 polymer ?
#
loop_
_entity_poly.entity_id
_entity_poly.type
_entity_poly.pdbx_seq_one_letter_code
_entity_poly.pdbx_strand_id
1 'polypeptide(L)'
;MPAGLDIEKALWSQGYHSVVGVDEAGRGPLAGPVVVAGVILNPNTAQYLDVDDSKKVSESRREALFETIISGSISHQIEVLGNIEIDELNILNATLKGMQQVVEALRPIPDYVLIDGNRLPKLPFPAQAVVKGDQKSKSIAAASILAKVTRDKIMQGYAQEYPQWEFSKHKGYPTKRHKELLQQFGPTPIHRKTFRW
;
A
#
# COMPACT_ATOMS: atom_id res chain seq x y z
N MET A 1 -12.11 9.75 13.54
CA MET A 1 -10.95 10.55 13.95
C MET A 1 -9.80 10.11 13.06
N PRO A 2 -9.01 11.06 12.50
CA PRO A 2 -7.87 10.73 11.66
C PRO A 2 -6.84 9.90 12.42
N ALA A 3 -5.97 9.19 11.69
CA ALA A 3 -4.91 8.38 12.29
C ALA A 3 -4.01 9.26 13.18
N GLY A 4 -3.88 8.85 14.45
CA GLY A 4 -3.06 9.53 15.44
C GLY A 4 -1.57 9.25 15.27
N LEU A 5 -0.76 9.95 16.09
CA LEU A 5 0.68 9.69 16.23
C LEU A 5 1.01 8.97 17.54
N ASP A 6 0.02 8.38 18.21
CA ASP A 6 0.20 7.86 19.57
C ASP A 6 1.19 6.69 19.60
N ILE A 7 1.16 5.82 18.59
CA ILE A 7 2.09 4.70 18.45
C ILE A 7 3.51 5.23 18.17
N GLU A 8 3.64 6.13 17.19
CA GLU A 8 4.92 6.70 16.77
C GLU A 8 5.57 7.48 17.93
N LYS A 9 4.80 8.33 18.62
CA LYS A 9 5.29 9.09 19.78
C LYS A 9 5.74 8.17 20.93
N ALA A 10 5.01 7.08 21.17
CA ALA A 10 5.39 6.10 22.19
C ALA A 10 6.69 5.37 21.82
N LEU A 11 6.94 5.11 20.54
CA LEU A 11 8.20 4.52 20.07
C LEU A 11 9.34 5.54 20.09
N TRP A 12 9.09 6.78 19.69
CA TRP A 12 10.07 7.87 19.76
C TRP A 12 10.53 8.14 21.19
N SER A 13 9.62 8.10 22.18
CA SER A 13 10.00 8.23 23.59
C SER A 13 10.79 7.04 24.14
N GLN A 14 10.72 5.89 23.49
CA GLN A 14 11.52 4.70 23.80
C GLN A 14 12.90 4.71 23.10
N GLY A 15 13.21 5.73 22.29
CA GLY A 15 14.50 5.87 21.63
C GLY A 15 14.57 5.30 20.21
N TYR A 16 13.45 4.85 19.64
CA TYR A 16 13.38 4.55 18.19
C TYR A 16 13.26 5.86 17.41
N HIS A 17 14.09 6.07 16.40
CA HIS A 17 14.14 7.32 15.63
C HIS A 17 13.65 7.14 14.19
N SER A 18 13.87 5.96 13.61
CA SER A 18 13.51 5.60 12.23
C SER A 18 12.35 4.62 12.21
N VAL A 19 11.21 5.04 12.76
CA VAL A 19 9.96 4.26 12.76
C VAL A 19 9.32 4.32 11.37
N VAL A 20 9.22 3.16 10.70
CA VAL A 20 8.54 3.03 9.41
C VAL A 20 7.12 2.49 9.60
N GLY A 21 6.14 3.09 8.91
CA GLY A 21 4.84 2.48 8.69
C GLY A 21 4.75 1.88 7.30
N VAL A 22 4.17 0.69 7.16
CA VAL A 22 4.07 -0.07 5.91
C VAL A 22 2.64 -0.54 5.70
N ASP A 23 2.15 -0.40 4.47
CA ASP A 23 0.82 -0.86 4.06
C ASP A 23 0.82 -1.24 2.57
N GLU A 24 -0.24 -1.90 2.12
CA GLU A 24 -0.42 -2.33 0.75
C GLU A 24 -1.75 -1.91 0.11
N ALA A 25 -1.75 -1.81 -1.22
CA ALA A 25 -2.95 -1.67 -2.02
C ALA A 25 -3.01 -2.80 -3.06
N GLY A 26 -4.21 -3.36 -3.26
CA GLY A 26 -4.45 -4.27 -4.37
C GLY A 26 -4.33 -5.76 -4.06
N ARG A 27 -4.62 -6.21 -2.85
CA ARG A 27 -4.67 -7.66 -2.57
C ARG A 27 -5.88 -8.38 -3.14
N GLY A 28 -7.07 -7.79 -3.02
CA GLY A 28 -8.35 -8.39 -3.48
C GLY A 28 -8.65 -8.40 -5.00
N PRO A 29 -8.07 -7.52 -5.85
CA PRO A 29 -8.30 -7.52 -7.29
C PRO A 29 -7.95 -8.82 -8.02
N LEU A 30 -8.68 -9.10 -9.10
CA LEU A 30 -8.41 -10.19 -10.05
C LEU A 30 -7.32 -9.82 -11.06
N ALA A 31 -7.03 -8.53 -11.22
CA ALA A 31 -6.09 -8.01 -12.20
C ALA A 31 -5.18 -6.94 -11.62
N GLY A 32 -3.98 -6.84 -12.19
CA GLY A 32 -2.95 -5.89 -11.84
C GLY A 32 -2.13 -6.27 -10.61
N PRO A 33 -1.18 -5.42 -10.20
CA PRO A 33 -0.23 -5.72 -9.14
C PRO A 33 -0.84 -5.53 -7.74
N VAL A 34 -0.11 -6.05 -6.75
CA VAL A 34 -0.14 -5.53 -5.39
C VAL A 34 0.99 -4.51 -5.25
N VAL A 35 0.69 -3.37 -4.66
CA VAL A 35 1.68 -2.30 -4.40
C VAL A 35 1.85 -2.22 -2.90
N VAL A 36 3.08 -2.25 -2.42
CA VAL A 36 3.43 -2.07 -1.01
C VAL A 36 4.21 -0.78 -0.88
N ALA A 37 3.96 0.00 0.16
CA ALA A 37 4.73 1.20 0.44
C ALA A 37 5.16 1.24 1.90
N GLY A 38 6.26 1.92 2.16
CA GLY A 38 6.77 2.19 3.50
C GLY A 38 7.14 3.66 3.62
N VAL A 39 6.84 4.25 4.77
CA VAL A 39 7.09 5.68 5.05
C VAL A 39 7.69 5.85 6.44
N ILE A 40 8.84 6.51 6.49
CA ILE A 40 9.42 7.06 7.72
C ILE A 40 9.05 8.54 7.76
N LEU A 41 8.16 8.91 8.67
CA LEU A 41 7.70 10.29 8.77
C LEU A 41 8.72 11.15 9.53
N ASN A 42 8.88 12.40 9.09
CA ASN A 42 9.57 13.41 9.88
C ASN A 42 8.64 13.84 11.03
N PRO A 43 9.03 13.77 12.32
CA PRO A 43 8.18 14.19 13.43
C PRO A 43 7.60 15.61 13.28
N ASN A 44 8.38 16.52 12.69
CA ASN A 44 7.97 17.91 12.45
C ASN A 44 6.89 18.04 11.38
N THR A 45 6.94 17.19 10.35
CA THR A 45 5.91 17.15 9.29
C THR A 45 4.70 16.35 9.75
N ALA A 46 4.93 15.25 10.47
CA ALA A 46 3.92 14.29 10.88
C ALA A 46 2.79 14.93 11.69
N GLN A 47 3.11 15.92 12.53
CA GLN A 47 2.12 16.61 13.35
C GLN A 47 1.10 17.41 12.52
N TYR A 48 1.49 17.92 11.35
CA TYR A 48 0.65 18.71 10.45
C TYR A 48 0.07 17.90 9.29
N LEU A 49 0.52 16.65 9.15
CA LEU A 49 0.05 15.76 8.10
C LEU A 49 -1.37 15.28 8.44
N ASP A 50 -2.34 15.80 7.71
CA ASP A 50 -3.76 15.45 7.79
C ASP A 50 -4.04 14.22 6.93
N VAL A 51 -3.61 13.07 7.44
CA VAL A 51 -3.74 11.77 6.79
C VAL A 51 -4.67 10.89 7.62
N ASP A 52 -5.71 10.39 6.97
CA ASP A 52 -6.66 9.38 7.46
C ASP A 52 -6.69 8.21 6.46
N ASP A 53 -7.47 7.17 6.76
CA ASP A 53 -7.73 6.02 5.90
C ASP A 53 -7.91 6.47 4.43
N SER A 54 -7.04 5.98 3.55
CA SER A 54 -7.01 6.37 2.14
C SER A 54 -8.37 6.20 1.43
N LYS A 55 -9.24 5.31 1.92
CA LYS A 55 -10.58 5.07 1.35
C LYS A 55 -11.60 6.13 1.75
N LYS A 56 -11.34 6.91 2.81
CA LYS A 56 -12.20 8.01 3.28
C LYS A 56 -11.83 9.35 2.64
N VAL A 57 -10.73 9.39 1.90
CA VAL A 57 -10.19 10.58 1.26
C VAL A 57 -10.53 10.58 -0.24
N SER A 58 -10.98 11.72 -0.77
CA SER A 58 -11.24 11.88 -2.20
C SER A 58 -9.97 11.62 -3.03
N GLU A 59 -10.13 11.24 -4.31
CA GLU A 59 -8.99 10.98 -5.21
C GLU A 59 -8.07 12.20 -5.34
N SER A 60 -8.63 13.40 -5.54
CA SER A 60 -7.86 14.65 -5.61
C SER A 60 -7.10 14.96 -4.32
N ARG A 61 -7.71 14.73 -3.15
CA ARG A 61 -7.03 14.93 -1.87
C ARG A 61 -5.96 13.87 -1.63
N ARG A 62 -6.17 12.62 -2.05
CA ARG A 62 -5.14 11.57 -2.00
C ARG A 62 -3.93 11.92 -2.85
N GLU A 63 -4.12 12.46 -4.04
CA GLU A 63 -3.01 12.91 -4.90
C GLU A 63 -2.24 14.07 -4.26
N ALA A 64 -2.93 15.07 -3.68
CA ALA A 64 -2.25 16.15 -2.95
C ALA A 64 -1.47 15.63 -1.72
N LEU A 65 -2.05 14.67 -0.99
CA LEU A 65 -1.38 14.02 0.14
C LEU A 65 -0.18 13.18 -0.29
N PHE A 66 -0.27 12.50 -1.44
CA PHE A 66 0.84 11.75 -2.01
C PHE A 66 2.07 12.65 -2.18
N GLU A 67 1.92 13.80 -2.84
CA GLU A 67 3.03 14.75 -3.02
C GLU A 67 3.56 15.31 -1.68
N THR A 68 2.65 15.57 -0.73
CA THR A 68 3.02 16.04 0.62
C THR A 68 3.82 14.98 1.40
N ILE A 69 3.45 13.71 1.29
CA ILE A 69 4.14 12.60 1.97
C ILE A 69 5.51 12.37 1.34
N ILE A 70 5.61 12.34 0.01
CA ILE A 70 6.86 12.14 -0.71
C ILE A 70 7.87 13.23 -0.33
N SER A 71 7.44 14.50 -0.34
CA SER A 71 8.31 15.65 -0.02
C SER A 71 8.60 15.82 1.47
N GLY A 72 7.68 15.40 2.34
CA GLY A 72 7.73 15.67 3.78
C GLY A 72 8.18 14.50 4.66
N SER A 73 8.33 13.30 4.09
CA SER A 73 8.88 12.12 4.77
C SER A 73 10.41 12.20 4.91
N ILE A 74 10.96 11.56 5.93
CA ILE A 74 12.41 11.34 6.02
C ILE A 74 12.84 10.38 4.91
N SER A 75 12.05 9.34 4.70
CA SER A 75 12.28 8.32 3.68
C SER A 75 10.96 7.65 3.31
N HIS A 76 10.87 7.18 2.08
CA HIS A 76 9.76 6.36 1.63
C HIS A 76 10.27 5.38 0.56
N GLN A 77 9.56 4.26 0.42
CA GLN A 77 9.82 3.27 -0.61
C GLN A 77 8.49 2.72 -1.10
N ILE A 78 8.39 2.41 -2.40
CA ILE A 78 7.22 1.78 -3.00
C ILE A 78 7.70 0.59 -3.85
N GLU A 79 7.15 -0.58 -3.57
CA GLU A 79 7.41 -1.82 -4.30
C GLU A 79 6.15 -2.28 -5.03
N VAL A 80 6.32 -2.75 -6.26
CA VAL A 80 5.22 -3.21 -7.12
C VAL A 80 5.45 -4.66 -7.48
N LEU A 81 4.57 -5.55 -7.02
CA LEU A 81 4.64 -6.97 -7.32
C LEU A 81 3.55 -7.33 -8.33
N GLY A 82 4.00 -7.79 -9.50
CA GLY A 82 3.15 -8.09 -10.65
C GLY A 82 2.30 -9.35 -10.46
N ASN A 83 1.33 -9.55 -11.36
CA ASN A 83 0.43 -10.71 -11.31
C ASN A 83 1.14 -12.05 -11.46
N ILE A 84 2.23 -12.12 -12.24
CA ILE A 84 3.05 -13.33 -12.40
C ILE A 84 3.63 -13.77 -11.06
N GLU A 85 4.25 -12.83 -10.34
CA GLU A 85 4.84 -13.10 -9.03
C GLU A 85 3.78 -13.44 -7.97
N ILE A 86 2.60 -12.80 -8.04
CA ILE A 86 1.46 -13.14 -7.19
C ILE A 86 0.98 -14.58 -7.45
N ASP A 87 0.93 -14.99 -8.71
CA ASP A 87 0.52 -16.35 -9.09
C ASP A 87 1.56 -17.39 -8.63
N GLU A 88 2.86 -17.07 -8.65
CA GLU A 88 3.93 -17.95 -8.16
C GLU A 88 3.97 -18.08 -6.64
N LEU A 89 3.82 -16.97 -5.91
CA LEU A 89 4.03 -16.94 -4.46
C LEU A 89 2.74 -17.13 -3.66
N ASN A 90 1.58 -16.94 -4.28
CA ASN A 90 0.31 -16.55 -3.67
C ASN A 90 0.29 -15.10 -3.13
N ILE A 91 -0.92 -14.55 -2.98
CA ILE A 91 -1.09 -13.13 -2.60
C ILE A 91 -0.56 -12.78 -1.22
N LEU A 92 -0.63 -13.69 -0.25
CA LEU A 92 -0.12 -13.42 1.09
C LEU A 92 1.40 -13.30 1.05
N ASN A 93 2.09 -14.27 0.46
CA ASN A 93 3.55 -14.27 0.42
C ASN A 93 4.09 -13.18 -0.51
N ALA A 94 3.43 -12.87 -1.63
CA ALA A 94 3.80 -11.73 -2.46
C ALA A 94 3.71 -10.42 -1.66
N THR A 95 2.62 -10.21 -0.91
CA THR A 95 2.49 -9.03 -0.05
C THR A 95 3.60 -8.97 1.00
N LEU A 96 3.87 -10.07 1.70
CA LEU A 96 4.93 -10.13 2.72
C LEU A 96 6.33 -9.90 2.12
N LYS A 97 6.60 -10.42 0.92
CA LYS A 97 7.84 -10.16 0.18
C LYS A 97 7.99 -8.68 -0.13
N GLY A 98 6.93 -8.02 -0.63
CA GLY A 98 6.94 -6.59 -0.89
C GLY A 98 7.17 -5.76 0.37
N MET A 99 6.55 -6.13 1.49
CA MET A 99 6.78 -5.47 2.79
C MET A 99 8.24 -5.61 3.24
N GLN A 100 8.85 -6.78 3.05
CA GLN A 100 10.27 -6.99 3.35
C GLN A 100 11.16 -6.11 2.47
N GLN A 101 10.95 -6.12 1.15
CA GLN A 101 11.73 -5.32 0.18
C GLN A 101 11.66 -3.83 0.49
N VAL A 102 10.46 -3.32 0.79
CA VAL A 102 10.24 -1.93 1.22
C VAL A 102 11.13 -1.59 2.42
N VAL A 103 11.08 -2.39 3.48
CA VAL A 103 11.81 -2.12 4.73
C VAL A 103 13.33 -2.17 4.50
N GLU A 104 13.82 -3.13 3.71
CA GLU A 104 15.26 -3.31 3.45
C GLU A 104 15.86 -2.18 2.59
N ALA A 105 15.06 -1.57 1.71
CA ALA A 105 15.48 -0.50 0.81
C ALA A 105 15.53 0.89 1.47
N LEU A 106 14.78 1.12 2.54
CA LEU A 106 14.68 2.43 3.19
C LEU A 106 16.00 2.91 3.79
N ARG A 107 16.26 4.22 3.64
CA ARG A 107 17.40 4.92 4.27
C ARG A 107 16.92 6.24 4.90
N PRO A 108 17.22 6.54 6.17
CA PRO A 108 18.01 5.75 7.13
C PRO A 108 17.39 4.37 7.40
N ILE A 109 18.22 3.43 7.85
CA ILE A 109 17.78 2.06 8.13
C ILE A 109 16.69 2.12 9.23
N PRO A 110 15.51 1.50 9.03
CA PRO A 110 14.48 1.48 10.04
C PRO A 110 14.97 0.82 11.34
N ASP A 111 14.60 1.39 12.48
CA ASP A 111 14.88 0.81 13.80
C ASP A 111 13.62 0.23 14.47
N TYR A 112 12.43 0.56 13.93
CA TYR A 112 11.17 -0.09 14.28
C TYR A 112 10.22 -0.11 13.08
N VAL A 113 9.49 -1.21 12.91
CA VAL A 113 8.59 -1.43 11.77
C VAL A 113 7.15 -1.64 12.22
N LEU A 114 6.25 -0.79 11.72
CA LEU A 114 4.80 -0.89 11.90
C LEU A 114 4.17 -1.39 10.59
N ILE A 115 3.54 -2.57 10.62
CA ILE A 115 2.90 -3.19 9.44
C ILE A 115 1.38 -3.17 9.61
N ASP A 116 0.62 -2.74 8.59
CA ASP A 116 -0.85 -2.91 8.61
C ASP A 116 -1.26 -4.38 8.60
N GLY A 117 -2.24 -4.71 9.43
CA GLY A 117 -2.85 -6.04 9.48
C GLY A 117 -2.37 -6.89 10.66
N ASN A 118 -2.22 -8.19 10.44
CA ASN A 118 -2.04 -9.18 11.50
C ASN A 118 -0.89 -10.17 11.24
N ARG A 119 -0.05 -9.90 10.25
CA ARG A 119 1.10 -10.73 9.89
C ARG A 119 2.32 -9.85 9.74
N LEU A 120 3.46 -10.38 10.16
CA LEU A 120 4.76 -9.76 9.94
C LEU A 120 5.53 -10.54 8.87
N PRO A 121 6.23 -9.86 7.95
CA PRO A 121 7.26 -10.50 7.16
C PRO A 121 8.45 -10.87 8.06
N LYS A 122 9.38 -11.68 7.54
CA LYS A 122 10.63 -11.98 8.25
C LYS A 122 11.52 -10.74 8.14
N LEU A 123 11.69 -10.03 9.26
CA LEU A 123 12.49 -8.83 9.34
C LEU A 123 13.59 -8.99 10.39
N PRO A 124 14.79 -8.43 10.16
CA PRO A 124 15.84 -8.37 11.19
C PRO A 124 15.60 -7.26 12.23
N PHE A 125 14.51 -6.50 12.10
CA PHE A 125 14.19 -5.32 12.92
C PHE A 125 13.06 -5.61 13.91
N PRO A 126 13.01 -4.92 15.05
CA PRO A 126 11.81 -4.87 15.89
C PRO A 126 10.59 -4.46 15.05
N ALA A 127 9.52 -5.24 15.14
CA ALA A 127 8.36 -5.05 14.30
C ALA A 127 7.06 -5.38 15.02
N GLN A 128 5.99 -4.67 14.67
CA GLN A 128 4.65 -4.88 15.19
C GLN A 128 3.63 -4.84 14.06
N ALA A 129 2.78 -5.86 14.01
CA ALA A 129 1.58 -5.83 13.17
C ALA A 129 0.47 -5.06 13.90
N VAL A 130 -0.17 -4.12 13.21
CA VAL A 130 -1.21 -3.26 13.76
C VAL A 130 -2.50 -3.49 12.98
N VAL A 131 -3.47 -4.16 13.61
CA VAL A 131 -4.78 -4.39 12.99
C VAL A 131 -5.51 -3.06 12.81
N LYS A 132 -5.88 -2.72 11.57
CA LYS A 132 -6.39 -1.41 11.17
C LYS A 132 -5.39 -0.30 11.50
N GLY A 133 -4.13 -0.54 11.17
CA GLY A 133 -3.01 0.36 11.38
C GLY A 133 -3.18 1.66 10.61
N ASP A 134 -3.81 1.61 9.43
CA ASP A 134 -4.21 2.79 8.63
C ASP A 134 -5.07 3.80 9.40
N GLN A 135 -5.74 3.38 10.47
CA GLN A 135 -6.57 4.22 11.33
C GLN A 135 -5.93 4.55 12.68
N LYS A 136 -4.77 3.96 12.99
CA LYS A 136 -4.14 4.02 14.32
C LYS A 136 -2.72 4.58 14.30
N SER A 137 -2.03 4.45 13.18
CA SER A 137 -0.67 4.92 12.95
C SER A 137 -0.67 5.83 11.73
N LYS A 138 -0.19 7.05 11.91
CA LYS A 138 -0.05 8.01 10.83
C LYS A 138 1.00 7.58 9.81
N SER A 139 2.07 6.88 10.21
CA SER A 139 3.05 6.34 9.26
C SER A 139 2.44 5.23 8.38
N ILE A 140 1.62 4.34 8.95
CA ILE A 140 0.90 3.32 8.15
C ILE A 140 -0.11 4.00 7.23
N ALA A 141 -0.87 4.97 7.74
CA ALA A 141 -1.84 5.71 6.95
C ALA A 141 -1.17 6.44 5.76
N ALA A 142 0.01 7.03 5.95
CA ALA A 142 0.80 7.64 4.88
C ALA A 142 1.24 6.60 3.83
N ALA A 143 1.74 5.44 4.26
CA ALA A 143 2.06 4.34 3.38
C ALA A 143 0.84 3.85 2.57
N SER A 144 -0.34 3.76 3.21
CA SER A 144 -1.60 3.39 2.53
C SER A 144 -1.91 4.31 1.35
N ILE A 145 -1.67 5.62 1.50
CA ILE A 145 -1.89 6.61 0.45
C ILE A 145 -0.89 6.40 -0.68
N LEU A 146 0.40 6.23 -0.37
CA LEU A 146 1.44 6.00 -1.38
C LEU A 146 1.14 4.73 -2.20
N ALA A 147 0.80 3.63 -1.53
CA ALA A 147 0.46 2.38 -2.19
C ALA A 147 -0.79 2.53 -3.07
N LYS A 148 -1.83 3.18 -2.53
CA LYS A 148 -3.13 3.34 -3.22
C LYS A 148 -3.03 4.22 -4.46
N VAL A 149 -2.41 5.39 -4.34
CA VAL A 149 -2.28 6.34 -5.47
C VAL A 149 -1.41 5.73 -6.57
N THR A 150 -0.28 5.11 -6.20
CA THR A 150 0.58 4.42 -7.18
C THR A 150 -0.16 3.31 -7.89
N ARG A 151 -0.89 2.46 -7.16
CA ARG A 151 -1.68 1.40 -7.78
C ARG A 151 -2.77 1.94 -8.69
N ASP A 152 -3.49 2.98 -8.27
CA ASP A 152 -4.57 3.55 -9.07
C ASP A 152 -4.03 4.15 -10.39
N LYS A 153 -2.84 4.81 -10.36
CA LYS A 153 -2.13 5.28 -11.56
C LYS A 153 -1.75 4.11 -12.50
N ILE A 154 -1.22 3.00 -11.97
CA ILE A 154 -0.92 1.80 -12.77
C ILE A 154 -2.20 1.25 -13.43
N MET A 155 -3.30 1.14 -12.68
CA MET A 155 -4.57 0.65 -13.23
C MET A 155 -5.19 1.61 -14.25
N GLN A 156 -4.95 2.91 -14.16
CA GLN A 156 -5.32 3.88 -15.20
C GLN A 156 -4.54 3.62 -16.50
N GLY A 157 -3.24 3.32 -16.42
CA GLY A 157 -2.43 2.89 -17.58
C GLY A 157 -3.02 1.65 -18.25
N TYR A 158 -3.35 0.61 -17.47
CA TYR A 158 -4.02 -0.58 -18.02
C TYR A 158 -5.42 -0.32 -18.56
N ALA A 159 -6.13 0.70 -18.06
CA ALA A 159 -7.43 1.07 -18.63
C ALA A 159 -7.28 1.69 -20.04
N GLN A 160 -6.15 2.31 -20.34
CA GLN A 160 -5.83 2.80 -21.68
C GLN A 160 -5.42 1.65 -22.61
N GLU A 161 -4.64 0.69 -22.10
CA GLU A 161 -4.18 -0.48 -22.86
C GLU A 161 -5.31 -1.49 -23.15
N TYR A 162 -6.21 -1.71 -22.17
CA TYR A 162 -7.33 -2.65 -22.26
C TYR A 162 -8.67 -1.92 -22.07
N PRO A 163 -9.08 -1.03 -23.00
CA PRO A 163 -10.24 -0.16 -22.81
C PRO A 163 -11.56 -0.94 -22.64
N GLN A 164 -11.67 -2.13 -23.25
CA GLN A 164 -12.84 -3.00 -23.16
C GLN A 164 -13.08 -3.57 -21.75
N TRP A 165 -12.04 -3.66 -20.91
CA TRP A 165 -12.14 -4.22 -19.56
C TRP A 165 -12.50 -3.19 -18.50
N GLU A 166 -12.74 -1.91 -18.86
CA GLU A 166 -13.23 -0.87 -17.95
C GLU A 166 -12.44 -0.73 -16.62
N PHE A 167 -11.13 -1.02 -16.64
CA PHE A 167 -10.30 -0.99 -15.43
C PHE A 167 -10.29 0.37 -14.73
N SER A 168 -10.59 1.47 -15.43
CA SER A 168 -10.73 2.80 -14.83
C SER A 168 -11.82 2.86 -13.77
N LYS A 169 -12.88 2.04 -13.89
CA LYS A 169 -14.02 2.02 -12.96
C LYS A 169 -13.80 1.10 -11.78
N HIS A 170 -13.47 -0.17 -12.02
CA HIS A 170 -13.36 -1.17 -10.95
C HIS A 170 -11.93 -1.48 -10.52
N LYS A 171 -10.89 -0.90 -11.15
CA LYS A 171 -9.46 -1.05 -10.78
C LYS A 171 -9.00 -2.51 -10.60
N GLY A 172 -9.63 -3.43 -11.35
CA GLY A 172 -9.39 -4.88 -11.29
C GLY A 172 -10.13 -5.64 -10.17
N TYR A 173 -10.91 -4.98 -9.30
CA TYR A 173 -11.70 -5.65 -8.27
C TYR A 173 -12.79 -6.56 -8.87
N PRO A 174 -13.18 -7.66 -8.19
CA PRO A 174 -14.16 -8.65 -8.69
C PRO A 174 -15.61 -8.12 -8.62
N THR A 175 -15.87 -6.94 -9.16
CA THR A 175 -17.22 -6.38 -9.27
C THR A 175 -18.05 -7.22 -10.25
N LYS A 176 -19.38 -7.15 -10.16
CA LYS A 176 -20.28 -7.79 -11.12
C LYS A 176 -19.89 -7.47 -12.56
N ARG A 177 -19.63 -6.19 -12.85
CA ARG A 177 -19.20 -5.72 -14.18
C ARG A 177 -17.89 -6.38 -14.64
N HIS A 178 -16.90 -6.48 -13.76
CA HIS A 178 -15.61 -7.08 -14.14
C HIS A 178 -15.77 -8.56 -14.49
N LYS A 179 -16.60 -9.30 -13.75
CA LYS A 179 -16.89 -10.72 -14.04
C LYS A 179 -17.65 -10.91 -15.35
N GLU A 180 -18.60 -10.02 -15.67
CA GLU A 180 -19.29 -10.02 -16.97
C GLU A 180 -18.29 -9.80 -18.12
N LEU A 181 -17.37 -8.84 -17.98
CA LEU A 181 -16.36 -8.56 -19.00
C LEU A 181 -15.38 -9.73 -19.18
N LEU A 182 -15.02 -10.41 -18.09
CA LEU A 182 -14.24 -11.64 -18.14
C LEU A 182 -14.96 -12.79 -18.85
N GLN A 183 -16.27 -12.94 -18.68
CA GLN A 183 -17.06 -13.93 -19.42
C GLN A 183 -17.15 -13.58 -20.92
N GLN A 184 -17.24 -12.29 -21.25
CA GLN A 184 -17.40 -11.82 -22.61
C GLN A 184 -16.10 -11.85 -23.41
N PHE A 185 -14.98 -11.42 -22.82
CA PHE A 185 -13.72 -11.18 -23.53
C PHE A 185 -12.57 -12.08 -23.05
N GLY A 186 -12.75 -12.82 -21.96
CA GLY A 186 -11.68 -13.60 -21.34
C GLY A 186 -10.71 -12.77 -20.49
N PRO A 187 -9.71 -13.41 -19.86
CA PRO A 187 -8.68 -12.72 -19.09
C PRO A 187 -7.61 -12.09 -19.99
N THR A 188 -7.15 -10.91 -19.61
CA THR A 188 -5.95 -10.24 -20.18
C THR A 188 -4.65 -10.73 -19.52
N PRO A 189 -3.46 -10.40 -20.06
CA PRO A 189 -2.16 -10.77 -19.47
C PRO A 189 -1.93 -10.27 -18.04
N ILE A 190 -2.63 -9.24 -17.60
CA ILE A 190 -2.50 -8.67 -16.25
C ILE A 190 -3.40 -9.35 -15.21
N HIS A 191 -4.22 -10.32 -15.60
CA HIS A 191 -5.04 -11.08 -14.66
C HIS A 191 -4.21 -12.07 -13.86
N ARG A 192 -4.59 -12.27 -12.59
CA ARG A 192 -4.01 -13.24 -11.67
C ARG A 192 -4.69 -14.58 -11.91
N LYS A 193 -3.99 -15.51 -12.56
CA LYS A 193 -4.54 -16.78 -13.04
C LYS A 193 -4.93 -17.72 -11.90
N THR A 194 -4.34 -17.54 -10.72
CA THR A 194 -4.61 -18.36 -9.54
C THR A 194 -5.85 -17.91 -8.75
N PHE A 195 -6.40 -16.74 -9.04
CA PHE A 195 -7.57 -16.20 -8.34
C PHE A 195 -8.86 -16.77 -8.93
N ARG A 196 -9.76 -17.22 -8.07
CA ARG A 196 -11.10 -17.67 -8.45
C ARG A 196 -12.09 -16.50 -8.43
N TRP A 197 -12.99 -16.44 -9.40
CA TRP A 197 -13.96 -15.34 -9.57
C TRP A 197 -15.34 -15.83 -9.98
#